data_AF-A0A4Y2WRY0-F1
#
_entry.id   AF-A0A4Y2WRY0-F1
#
_cell.length_a   1.000
_cell.length_b   1.000
_cell.length_c   1.000
_cell.angle_alpha   90.00
_cell.angle_beta   90.00
_cell.angle_gamma   90.00
#
_symmetry.space_group_name_H-M   'P 1'
#
loop_
_entity.id
_entity.type
_entity.pdbx_description
1 polymer ?
#
loop_
_entity_poly.entity_id
_entity_poly.type
_entity_poly.pdbx_seq_one_letter_code
_entity_poly.pdbx_strand_id
1 'polypeptide(L)'
;MTEKPYPYSHKVASADIFFLDHGFEHLRSKVCLLKCCLMSSGIISDDIAELNRNHTTTVAKIAEHKRKLLELQHRVSKELVHQEITRKMGYAIQADEEQLRIKFEAIQAELSAPTQFKGHLKEFTSQIRMQNYQTSVFEGERYSIDEISKEEIRE
;
A
#
# COMPACT_ATOMS: atom_id res chain seq x y z
N MET A 1 6.99 -34.32 -89.02
CA MET A 1 8.04 -35.32 -88.70
C MET A 1 9.16 -34.52 -88.05
N THR A 2 9.45 -34.62 -86.76
CA THR A 2 9.58 -35.82 -85.93
C THR A 2 9.26 -35.51 -84.46
N GLU A 3 8.36 -36.30 -83.88
CA GLU A 3 8.24 -36.55 -82.45
C GLU A 3 9.50 -37.26 -81.93
N LYS A 4 9.90 -37.02 -80.65
CA LYS A 4 10.02 -38.03 -79.57
C LYS A 4 10.83 -37.52 -78.34
N PRO A 5 10.70 -38.15 -77.14
CA PRO A 5 10.25 -37.45 -75.92
C PRO A 5 11.11 -37.67 -74.64
N TYR A 6 10.63 -37.11 -73.51
CA TYR A 6 10.89 -37.47 -72.09
C TYR A 6 12.13 -36.87 -71.39
N PRO A 7 12.22 -36.92 -70.03
CA PRO A 7 11.35 -36.21 -69.08
C PRO A 7 12.18 -35.57 -67.93
N TYR A 8 11.84 -34.38 -67.45
CA TYR A 8 12.29 -33.96 -66.10
C TYR A 8 11.13 -33.36 -65.33
N SER A 9 10.30 -34.25 -64.82
CA SER A 9 9.45 -33.98 -63.66
C SER A 9 10.39 -33.80 -62.47
N HIS A 10 10.73 -32.56 -62.11
CA HIS A 10 11.18 -32.24 -60.76
C HIS A 10 10.04 -32.58 -59.81
N LYS A 11 10.04 -33.82 -59.29
CA LYS A 11 9.31 -34.14 -58.08
C LYS A 11 10.01 -33.37 -56.97
N VAL A 12 9.54 -32.15 -56.67
CA VAL A 12 9.82 -31.54 -55.37
C VAL A 12 9.28 -32.55 -54.36
N ALA A 13 10.18 -33.09 -53.55
CA ALA A 13 9.89 -34.20 -52.69
C ALA A 13 8.67 -33.86 -51.84
N SER A 14 7.64 -34.69 -51.92
CA SER A 14 6.49 -34.63 -51.01
C SER A 14 6.95 -34.66 -49.55
N ALA A 15 8.13 -35.20 -49.28
CA ALA A 15 8.78 -35.20 -47.97
C ALA A 15 9.32 -33.82 -47.54
N ASP A 16 9.80 -32.97 -48.46
CA ASP A 16 10.26 -31.61 -48.14
C ASP A 16 9.08 -30.68 -47.85
N ILE A 17 7.99 -30.81 -48.61
CA ILE A 17 6.72 -30.12 -48.33
C ILE A 17 6.17 -30.59 -46.98
N PHE A 18 6.21 -31.89 -46.68
CA PHE A 18 5.78 -32.42 -45.37
C PHE A 18 6.67 -31.95 -44.21
N PHE A 19 7.99 -31.85 -44.41
CA PHE A 19 8.92 -31.33 -43.41
C PHE A 19 8.72 -29.83 -43.17
N LEU A 20 8.47 -29.06 -44.24
CA LEU A 20 8.12 -27.64 -44.17
C LEU A 20 6.77 -27.41 -43.49
N ASP A 21 5.74 -28.23 -43.78
CA ASP A 21 4.42 -28.15 -43.15
C ASP A 21 4.48 -28.51 -41.66
N HIS A 22 5.23 -29.56 -41.30
CA HIS A 22 5.40 -29.98 -39.91
C HIS A 22 6.22 -28.97 -39.10
N GLY A 23 7.19 -28.30 -39.74
CA GLY A 23 7.93 -27.18 -39.16
C GLY A 23 7.07 -25.92 -38.99
N PHE A 24 6.19 -25.64 -39.96
CA PHE A 24 5.25 -24.51 -39.92
C PHE A 24 4.18 -24.70 -38.84
N GLU A 25 3.59 -25.89 -38.72
CA GLU A 25 2.63 -26.22 -37.65
C GLU A 25 3.28 -26.20 -36.26
N HIS A 26 4.55 -26.61 -36.13
CA HIS A 26 5.31 -26.45 -34.87
C HIS A 26 5.55 -24.99 -34.50
N LEU A 27 5.88 -24.16 -35.48
CA LEU A 27 6.05 -22.71 -35.28
C LEU A 27 4.73 -22.05 -34.90
N ARG A 28 3.63 -22.46 -35.53
CA ARG A 28 2.26 -22.01 -35.23
C ARG A 28 1.83 -22.40 -33.82
N SER A 29 2.13 -23.63 -33.40
CA SER A 29 1.90 -24.11 -32.03
C SER A 29 2.68 -23.30 -30.99
N LYS A 30 3.96 -23.01 -31.25
CA LYS A 30 4.78 -22.15 -30.37
C LYS A 30 4.26 -20.71 -30.31
N VAL A 31 3.83 -20.12 -31.43
CA VAL A 31 3.22 -18.79 -31.47
C VAL A 31 1.89 -18.76 -30.72
N CYS A 32 1.08 -19.82 -30.83
CA CYS A 32 -0.17 -19.97 -30.08
C CYS A 32 0.09 -20.05 -28.57
N LEU A 33 1.06 -20.86 -28.14
CA LEU A 33 1.50 -20.95 -26.74
C LEU A 33 2.03 -19.62 -26.21
N LEU A 34 2.87 -18.92 -26.98
CA LEU A 34 3.40 -17.60 -26.60
C LEU A 34 2.27 -16.58 -26.44
N LYS A 35 1.27 -16.62 -27.34
CA LYS A 35 0.09 -15.76 -27.29
C LYS A 35 -0.81 -16.08 -26.07
N CYS A 36 -0.98 -17.35 -25.72
CA CYS A 36 -1.67 -17.75 -24.50
C CYS A 36 -0.92 -17.31 -23.24
N CYS A 37 0.40 -17.44 -23.19
CA CYS A 37 1.20 -16.95 -22.06
C CYS A 37 1.09 -15.43 -21.92
N LEU A 38 1.18 -14.67 -23.01
CA LEU A 38 1.00 -13.22 -23.00
C LEU A 38 -0.39 -12.80 -22.51
N MET A 39 -1.44 -13.53 -22.92
CA MET A 39 -2.80 -13.29 -22.45
C MET A 39 -2.96 -13.59 -20.95
N SER A 40 -2.35 -14.69 -20.47
CA SER A 40 -2.33 -15.02 -19.03
C SER A 40 -1.62 -13.94 -18.22
N SER A 41 -0.48 -13.42 -18.69
CA SER A 41 0.23 -12.33 -18.03
C SER A 41 -0.59 -11.04 -18.00
N GLY A 42 -1.37 -10.76 -19.05
CA GLY A 42 -2.30 -9.63 -19.08
C GLY A 42 -3.39 -9.72 -18.02
N ILE A 43 -4.05 -10.88 -17.91
CA ILE A 43 -5.10 -11.12 -16.90
C ILE A 43 -4.53 -10.97 -15.48
N ILE A 44 -3.35 -11.53 -15.21
CA ILE A 44 -2.68 -11.40 -13.91
C ILE A 44 -2.38 -9.93 -13.59
N SER A 45 -1.93 -9.14 -14.57
CA SER A 45 -1.67 -7.71 -14.39
C SER A 45 -2.96 -6.93 -14.07
N ASP A 46 -4.07 -7.26 -14.72
CA ASP A 46 -5.37 -6.63 -14.46
C ASP A 46 -5.89 -6.96 -13.06
N ASP A 47 -5.79 -8.23 -12.63
CA ASP A 47 -6.14 -8.67 -11.28
C ASP A 47 -5.30 -7.97 -10.21
N ILE A 48 -3.99 -7.80 -10.45
CA ILE A 48 -3.11 -7.05 -9.54
C ILE A 48 -3.52 -5.58 -9.46
N ALA A 49 -3.87 -4.96 -10.59
CA ALA A 49 -4.31 -3.57 -10.62
C ALA A 49 -5.65 -3.38 -9.88
N GLU A 50 -6.59 -4.31 -10.06
CA GLU A 50 -7.85 -4.31 -9.32
C GLU A 50 -7.63 -4.54 -7.82
N LEU A 51 -6.82 -5.52 -7.45
CA LEU A 51 -6.50 -5.81 -6.05
C LEU A 51 -5.84 -4.60 -5.38
N ASN A 52 -4.93 -3.90 -6.05
CA ASN A 52 -4.32 -2.69 -5.54
C ASN A 52 -5.35 -1.57 -5.32
N ARG A 53 -6.27 -1.35 -6.26
CA ARG A 53 -7.36 -0.36 -6.10
C ARG A 53 -8.26 -0.71 -4.90
N ASN A 54 -8.61 -1.98 -4.77
CA ASN A 54 -9.41 -2.48 -3.65
C ASN A 54 -8.67 -2.35 -2.32
N HIS A 55 -7.36 -2.60 -2.31
CA HIS A 55 -6.51 -2.42 -1.15
C HIS A 55 -6.47 -0.95 -0.70
N THR A 56 -6.18 -0.01 -1.61
CA THR A 56 -6.19 1.44 -1.29
C THR A 56 -7.55 1.89 -0.74
N THR A 57 -8.64 1.42 -1.35
CA THR A 57 -10.00 1.73 -0.89
C THR A 57 -10.28 1.16 0.51
N THR A 58 -9.83 -0.07 0.77
CA THR A 58 -10.02 -0.73 2.08
C THR A 58 -9.21 -0.04 3.16
N VAL A 59 -7.96 0.37 2.88
CA VAL A 59 -7.13 1.14 3.81
C VAL A 59 -7.80 2.46 4.19
N ALA A 60 -8.39 3.17 3.21
CA ALA A 60 -9.15 4.39 3.48
C ALA A 60 -10.37 4.12 4.39
N LYS A 61 -11.13 3.06 4.12
CA LYS A 61 -12.28 2.64 4.97
C LYS A 61 -11.85 2.25 6.38
N ILE A 62 -10.73 1.55 6.54
CA ILE A 62 -10.17 1.22 7.86
C ILE A 62 -9.86 2.49 8.65
N ALA A 63 -9.22 3.48 8.01
CA ALA A 63 -8.92 4.75 8.66
C ALA A 63 -10.19 5.49 9.08
N GLU A 64 -11.23 5.49 8.24
CA GLU A 64 -12.53 6.07 8.57
C GLU A 64 -13.20 5.35 9.76
N HIS A 65 -13.25 4.02 9.74
CA HIS A 65 -13.83 3.23 10.84
C HIS A 65 -13.08 3.43 12.15
N LYS A 66 -11.74 3.57 12.13
CA LYS A 66 -10.95 3.92 13.32
C LYS A 66 -11.35 5.27 13.90
N ARG A 67 -11.58 6.30 13.06
CA ARG A 67 -12.05 7.62 13.53
C ARG A 67 -13.44 7.52 14.15
N LYS A 68 -14.37 6.83 13.47
CA LYS A 68 -15.75 6.65 13.95
C LYS A 68 -15.79 5.86 15.26
N LEU A 69 -14.94 4.85 15.41
CA LEU A 69 -14.82 4.08 16.65
C LEU A 69 -14.40 4.97 17.82
N LEU A 70 -13.38 5.81 17.65
CA LEU A 70 -12.93 6.74 18.69
C LEU A 70 -14.02 7.75 19.08
N GLU A 71 -14.76 8.27 18.09
CA GLU A 71 -15.89 9.18 18.33
C GLU A 71 -16.99 8.50 19.15
N LEU A 72 -17.41 7.29 18.75
CA LEU A 72 -18.43 6.53 19.45
C LEU A 72 -17.98 6.12 20.86
N GLN A 73 -16.72 5.70 21.03
CA GLN A 73 -16.15 5.36 22.32
C GLN A 73 -16.19 6.58 23.27
N HIS A 74 -15.82 7.77 22.78
CA HIS A 74 -15.90 8.99 23.58
C HIS A 74 -17.34 9.34 23.96
N ARG A 75 -18.28 9.24 23.00
CA ARG A 75 -19.71 9.47 23.25
C ARG A 75 -20.26 8.52 24.31
N VAL A 76 -20.03 7.22 24.17
CA VAL A 76 -20.48 6.22 25.14
C VAL A 76 -19.88 6.48 26.52
N SER A 77 -18.59 6.79 26.61
CA SER A 77 -17.94 7.14 27.89
C SER A 77 -18.60 8.35 28.55
N LYS A 78 -18.91 9.40 27.79
CA LYS A 78 -19.59 10.60 28.29
C LYS A 78 -21.01 10.31 28.79
N GLU A 79 -21.79 9.54 28.04
CA GLU A 79 -23.15 9.16 28.44
C GLU A 79 -23.13 8.26 29.69
N LEU A 80 -22.18 7.33 29.80
CA LEU A 80 -22.01 6.50 30.99
C LEU A 80 -21.70 7.34 32.24
N VAL A 81 -20.79 8.31 32.13
CA VAL A 81 -20.49 9.24 33.23
C VAL A 81 -21.73 10.03 33.63
N HIS A 82 -22.49 10.55 32.67
CA HIS A 82 -23.72 11.27 32.97
C HIS A 82 -24.75 10.39 33.68
N GLN A 83 -24.96 9.17 33.20
CA GLN A 83 -25.87 8.20 33.81
C GLN A 83 -25.46 7.81 35.22
N GLU A 84 -24.16 7.56 35.46
CA GLU A 84 -23.65 7.25 36.80
C GLU A 84 -23.89 8.41 37.78
N ILE A 85 -23.61 9.65 37.37
CA ILE A 85 -23.85 10.84 38.19
C ILE A 85 -25.35 10.95 38.50
N THR A 86 -26.21 10.92 37.48
CA THR A 86 -27.67 11.07 37.65
C THR A 86 -28.26 9.99 38.56
N ARG A 87 -27.83 8.74 38.40
CA ARG A 87 -28.31 7.61 39.22
C ARG A 87 -27.84 7.71 40.67
N LYS A 88 -26.62 8.18 40.89
CA LYS A 88 -25.99 8.28 42.22
C LYS A 88 -26.13 9.66 42.87
N MET A 89 -26.94 10.57 42.31
CA MET A 89 -27.19 11.85 42.96
C MET A 89 -27.81 11.65 44.34
N GLY A 90 -27.22 12.28 45.36
CA GLY A 90 -27.68 12.22 46.75
C GLY A 90 -27.17 11.02 47.55
N TYR A 91 -26.40 10.11 46.94
CA TYR A 91 -25.67 9.08 47.69
C TYR A 91 -24.38 9.69 48.29
N ALA A 92 -23.92 9.12 49.41
CA ALA A 92 -22.60 9.46 49.95
C ALA A 92 -21.50 8.94 49.02
N ILE A 93 -20.38 9.67 48.95
CA ILE A 93 -19.22 9.32 48.13
C ILE A 93 -18.70 7.94 48.55
N GLN A 94 -18.57 7.04 47.58
CA GLN A 94 -18.10 5.68 47.82
C GLN A 94 -16.57 5.63 47.85
N ALA A 95 -16.00 4.64 48.54
CA ALA A 95 -14.54 4.46 48.60
C ALA A 95 -13.91 4.28 47.20
N ASP A 96 -14.59 3.57 46.30
CA ASP A 96 -14.12 3.36 44.93
C ASP A 96 -14.09 4.66 44.11
N GLU A 97 -15.07 5.55 44.33
CA GLU A 97 -15.13 6.87 43.67
C GLU A 97 -14.00 7.78 44.15
N GLU A 98 -13.67 7.73 45.44
CA GLU A 98 -12.53 8.44 46.00
C GLU A 98 -11.20 7.94 45.41
N GLN A 99 -11.04 6.62 45.29
CA GLN A 99 -9.86 6.03 44.65
C GLN A 99 -9.72 6.44 43.18
N LEU A 100 -10.82 6.50 42.44
CA LEU A 100 -10.85 7.00 41.07
C LEU A 100 -10.47 8.48 41.01
N ARG A 101 -10.98 9.31 41.92
CA ARG A 101 -10.64 10.74 42.00
C ARG A 101 -9.14 10.93 42.18
N ILE A 102 -8.53 10.22 43.13
CA ILE A 102 -7.08 10.29 43.39
C ILE A 102 -6.28 9.92 42.13
N LYS A 103 -6.68 8.87 41.41
CA LYS A 103 -6.02 8.47 40.15
C LYS A 103 -6.12 9.55 39.08
N PHE A 104 -7.29 10.14 38.90
CA PHE A 104 -7.49 11.23 37.92
C PHE A 104 -6.70 12.48 38.30
N GLU A 105 -6.66 12.85 39.58
CA GLU A 105 -5.85 13.96 40.08
C GLU A 105 -4.36 13.73 39.84
N ALA A 106 -3.85 12.51 40.05
CA ALA A 106 -2.47 12.16 39.76
C ALA A 106 -2.12 12.31 38.27
N ILE A 107 -2.96 11.77 37.38
CA ILE A 107 -2.77 11.90 35.93
C ILE A 107 -2.84 13.37 35.49
N GLN A 108 -3.79 14.14 36.04
CA GLN A 108 -3.93 15.55 35.72
C GLN A 108 -2.71 16.35 36.19
N ALA A 109 -2.19 16.05 37.39
CA ALA A 109 -0.98 16.68 37.90
C ALA A 109 0.22 16.39 36.99
N GLU A 110 0.40 15.14 36.57
CA GLU A 110 1.46 14.72 35.66
C GLU A 110 1.35 15.43 34.30
N LEU A 111 0.14 15.49 33.72
CA LEU A 111 -0.09 16.15 32.43
C LEU A 111 0.08 17.68 32.51
N SER A 112 -0.32 18.28 33.63
CA SER A 112 -0.23 19.73 33.85
C SER A 112 1.18 20.20 34.16
N ALA A 113 2.09 19.30 34.55
CA ALA A 113 3.47 19.62 34.84
C ALA A 113 4.14 20.24 33.57
N PRO A 114 4.45 21.55 33.58
CA PRO A 114 4.83 22.26 32.37
C PRO A 114 6.15 21.80 31.76
N THR A 115 7.00 21.13 32.56
CA THR A 115 8.34 20.69 32.17
C THR A 115 8.38 19.29 31.58
N GLN A 116 7.38 18.45 31.79
CA GLN A 116 7.35 17.08 31.27
C GLN A 116 6.88 17.11 29.80
N PHE A 117 5.58 17.08 29.54
CA PHE A 117 5.10 16.94 28.16
C PHE A 117 5.23 18.21 27.32
N LYS A 118 4.79 19.36 27.86
CA LYS A 118 4.76 20.61 27.10
C LYS A 118 6.17 21.16 26.84
N GLY A 119 7.09 20.96 27.79
CA GLY A 119 8.51 21.29 27.64
C GLY A 119 9.16 20.47 26.52
N HIS A 120 9.08 19.14 26.61
CA HIS A 120 9.65 18.25 25.61
C HIS A 120 9.05 18.44 24.21
N LEU A 121 7.73 18.65 24.09
CA LEU A 121 7.10 18.93 22.79
C LEU A 121 7.62 20.23 22.15
N LYS A 122 7.78 21.29 22.96
CA LYS A 122 8.32 22.56 22.48
C LYS A 122 9.78 22.42 22.06
N GLU A 123 10.57 21.71 22.85
CA GLU A 123 11.97 21.42 22.54
C GLU A 123 12.08 20.64 21.23
N PHE A 124 11.35 19.53 21.11
CA PHE A 124 11.34 18.69 19.91
C PHE A 124 10.87 19.46 18.67
N THR A 125 9.80 20.24 18.80
CA THR A 125 9.32 21.10 17.71
C THR A 125 10.37 22.15 17.32
N SER A 126 11.07 22.72 18.29
CA SER A 126 12.17 23.66 18.05
C SER A 126 13.34 22.99 17.34
N GLN A 127 13.71 21.77 17.73
CA GLN A 127 14.75 20.98 17.08
C GLN A 127 14.41 20.68 15.62
N ILE A 128 13.17 20.22 15.34
CA ILE A 128 12.71 19.99 13.95
C ILE A 128 12.79 21.27 13.12
N ARG A 129 12.34 22.41 13.66
CA ARG A 129 12.40 23.69 12.95
C ARG A 129 13.83 24.09 12.63
N MET A 130 14.75 23.91 13.58
CA MET A 130 16.17 24.19 13.39
C MET A 130 16.81 23.25 12.36
N GLN A 131 16.50 21.95 12.42
CA GLN A 131 16.99 20.96 11.46
C GLN A 131 16.50 21.24 10.04
N ASN A 132 15.23 21.60 9.88
CA ASN A 132 14.66 21.97 8.58
C ASN A 132 15.31 23.24 8.03
N TYR A 133 15.59 24.24 8.87
CA TYR A 133 16.33 25.42 8.45
C TYR A 133 17.74 25.05 7.96
N GLN A 134 18.48 24.25 8.72
CA GLN A 134 19.82 23.80 8.34
C GLN A 134 19.82 22.95 7.07
N THR A 135 18.81 22.08 6.91
CA THR A 135 18.65 21.22 5.72
C THR A 135 18.29 22.05 4.49
N SER A 136 17.40 23.03 4.61
CA SER A 136 17.07 23.94 3.50
C SER A 136 18.26 24.80 3.05
N VAL A 137 19.12 25.21 3.98
CA VAL A 137 20.38 25.92 3.66
C VAL A 137 21.37 24.99 2.96
N PHE A 138 21.41 23.70 3.33
CA PHE A 138 22.26 22.69 2.70
C PHE A 138 21.76 22.20 1.34
N GLU A 139 20.44 22.24 1.09
CA GLU A 139 19.83 21.87 -0.19
C GLU A 139 20.21 22.83 -1.33
N GLY A 140 20.59 24.07 -1.01
CA GLY A 140 21.14 25.02 -2.00
C GLY A 140 22.48 24.59 -2.62
N GLU A 141 23.20 23.64 -2.01
CA GLU A 141 24.53 23.19 -2.42
C GLU A 141 24.61 21.68 -2.78
N ARG A 142 23.48 20.98 -2.91
CA ARG A 142 23.49 19.53 -3.22
C ARG A 142 23.45 19.24 -4.72
N TYR A 143 24.48 18.51 -5.17
CA TYR A 143 24.50 17.79 -6.44
C TYR A 143 23.21 16.96 -6.60
N SER A 144 22.45 17.16 -7.68
CA SER A 144 21.28 16.34 -7.98
C SER A 144 21.73 14.93 -8.35
N ILE A 145 21.30 13.92 -7.59
CA ILE A 145 21.49 12.52 -7.97
C ILE A 145 20.63 12.27 -9.23
N ASP A 146 21.29 11.82 -10.29
CA ASP A 146 20.66 11.49 -11.58
C ASP A 146 19.64 10.36 -11.42
N GLU A 147 18.55 10.42 -12.19
CA GLU A 147 17.40 9.52 -12.03
C GLU A 147 17.76 8.06 -12.36
N ILE A 148 18.77 7.86 -13.21
CA ILE A 148 19.31 6.54 -13.57
C ILE A 148 19.95 5.87 -12.34
N SER A 149 20.74 6.62 -11.56
CA SER A 149 21.40 6.08 -10.36
C SER A 149 20.43 5.74 -9.23
N LYS A 150 19.22 6.32 -9.23
CA LYS A 150 18.18 5.97 -8.23
C LYS A 150 17.47 4.66 -8.56
N GLU A 151 17.38 4.31 -9.84
CA GLU A 151 16.74 3.06 -10.27
C GLU A 151 17.65 1.85 -9.98
N GLU A 152 18.97 1.98 -10.15
CA GLU A 152 19.94 0.93 -9.81
C GLU A 152 19.98 0.60 -8.31
N ILE A 153 19.61 1.52 -7.43
CA ILE A 153 19.56 1.30 -5.97
C ILE A 153 18.25 0.61 -5.55
N ARG A 154 17.23 0.61 -6.42
CA ARG A 154 15.91 0.04 -6.13
C ARG A 154 15.84 -1.46 -6.46
N GLU A 155 16.68 -1.95 -7.39
CA GLU A 155 16.90 -3.39 -7.64
C GLU A 155 17.58 -4.09 -6.45
#